data_AF-A0A1E7FF13-F1
#
_entry.id   AF-A0A1E7FF13-F1
#
_cell.length_a   1.000
_cell.length_b   1.000
_cell.length_c   1.000
_cell.angle_alpha   90.00
_cell.angle_beta   90.00
_cell.angle_gamma   90.00
#
_symmetry.space_group_name_H-M   'P 1'
#
loop_
_entity.id
_entity.type
_entity.pdbx_description
1 polymer ?
#
loop_
_entity_poly.entity_id
_entity_poly.type
_entity_poly.pdbx_seq_one_letter_code
_entity_poly.pdbx_strand_id
1 'polypeptide(L)'
;EVTATEWHSSISLDDIASMVPQNGRCLIIGCGNSLLPDVLLQRQNPPGPPQSLVLLDSSPTCLDQLRERYQQDTTYSTIDTEIDYICGDVTRLSKYFDIDDIYDDNNNNDNDDNDNNNKRGGGLFDIIIDKGLTDAILCGEGWDYLLEKVLYESSRILSKDGSGRYLLISY
;
A
#
# COMPACT_ATOMS: atom_id res chain seq x y z
N GLU A 1 18.49 2.06 -19.44
CA GLU A 1 18.08 2.55 -18.12
C GLU A 1 16.69 3.15 -18.26
N VAL A 2 15.68 2.57 -17.62
CA VAL A 2 14.31 3.12 -17.66
C VAL A 2 14.24 4.23 -16.61
N THR A 3 14.06 5.47 -17.05
CA THR A 3 13.94 6.63 -16.15
C THR A 3 12.66 6.53 -15.32
N ALA A 4 12.79 6.57 -13.99
CA ALA A 4 11.65 6.66 -13.09
C ALA A 4 10.95 8.01 -13.27
N THR A 5 9.62 8.02 -13.19
CA THR A 5 8.81 9.24 -13.27
C THR A 5 8.25 9.56 -11.89
N GLU A 6 8.57 10.75 -11.38
CA GLU A 6 8.05 11.23 -10.10
C GLU A 6 7.02 12.34 -10.26
N TRP A 7 5.84 12.07 -9.73
CA TRP A 7 4.79 13.07 -9.50
C TRP A 7 4.91 13.65 -8.08
N HIS A 8 4.56 14.93 -7.91
CA HIS A 8 4.60 15.66 -6.64
C HIS A 8 5.98 15.70 -5.97
N SER A 9 6.88 16.54 -6.50
CA SER A 9 8.22 16.78 -5.94
C SER A 9 8.27 17.88 -4.86
N SER A 10 7.12 18.39 -4.43
CA SER A 10 7.01 19.41 -3.37
C SER A 10 7.27 18.85 -1.96
N ILE A 11 7.19 17.54 -1.80
CA ILE A 11 7.60 16.78 -0.60
C ILE A 11 8.67 15.77 -1.02
N SER A 12 9.70 15.57 -0.20
CA SER A 12 10.73 14.59 -0.52
C SER A 12 10.22 13.15 -0.33
N LEU A 13 10.77 12.20 -1.09
CA LEU A 13 10.43 10.79 -0.90
C LEU A 13 10.81 10.28 0.50
N ASP A 14 11.88 10.81 1.09
CA ASP A 14 12.29 10.51 2.47
C ASP A 14 11.25 11.00 3.49
N ASP A 15 10.69 12.20 3.28
CA ASP A 15 9.63 12.74 4.14
C ASP A 15 8.36 11.89 4.04
N ILE A 16 7.96 11.47 2.83
CA ILE A 16 6.84 10.53 2.64
C ILE A 16 7.14 9.22 3.35
N ALA A 17 8.34 8.66 3.13
CA ALA A 17 8.74 7.40 3.73
C ALA A 17 8.70 7.49 5.26
N SER A 18 9.15 8.59 5.86
CA SER A 18 9.13 8.81 7.32
C SER A 18 7.74 8.66 7.97
N MET A 19 6.66 8.82 7.20
CA MET A 19 5.28 8.64 7.66
C MET A 19 4.84 7.17 7.67
N VAL A 20 5.58 6.27 7.02
CA VAL A 20 5.29 4.83 6.98
C VAL A 20 5.76 4.15 8.28
N PRO A 21 4.85 3.47 9.00
CA PRO A 21 5.18 2.81 10.26
C PRO A 21 6.19 1.66 10.06
N GLN A 22 7.08 1.48 11.04
CA GLN A 22 8.01 0.34 11.04
C GLN A 22 7.25 -0.99 11.12
N ASN A 23 7.74 -2.00 10.41
CA ASN A 23 7.16 -3.36 10.42
C ASN A 23 5.66 -3.38 10.08
N GLY A 24 5.15 -2.31 9.45
CA GLY A 24 3.76 -2.24 9.00
C GLY A 24 3.59 -2.89 7.62
N ARG A 25 2.34 -3.14 7.27
CA ARG A 25 1.91 -3.59 5.94
C ARG A 25 1.52 -2.37 5.12
N CYS A 26 2.28 -2.11 4.06
CA CYS A 26 2.14 -0.92 3.22
C CYS A 26 1.56 -1.28 1.85
N LEU A 27 0.55 -0.53 1.40
CA LEU A 27 0.05 -0.60 0.03
C LEU A 27 0.30 0.74 -0.66
N ILE A 28 0.90 0.72 -1.86
CA ILE A 28 1.00 1.89 -2.74
C ILE A 28 0.04 1.68 -3.90
N ILE A 29 -0.95 2.55 -4.04
CA ILE A 29 -1.92 2.53 -5.14
C ILE A 29 -1.52 3.51 -6.23
N GLY A 30 -1.67 3.10 -7.50
CA GLY A 30 -1.20 3.90 -8.64
C GLY A 30 0.31 4.13 -8.55
N CYS A 31 1.07 3.09 -8.21
CA CYS A 31 2.49 3.21 -7.91
C CYS A 31 3.35 3.69 -9.10
N GLY A 32 2.83 3.58 -10.33
CA GLY A 32 3.54 3.93 -11.54
C GLY A 32 4.91 3.24 -11.58
N ASN A 33 5.94 3.97 -11.97
CA ASN A 33 7.33 3.50 -11.91
C ASN A 33 8.19 4.29 -10.91
N SER A 34 7.54 4.83 -9.87
CA SER A 34 8.15 5.67 -8.83
C SER A 34 9.30 4.98 -8.08
N LEU A 35 10.21 5.79 -7.55
CA LEU A 35 11.28 5.48 -6.61
C LEU A 35 10.82 5.50 -5.15
N LEU A 36 9.57 5.84 -4.84
CA LEU A 36 9.08 5.75 -3.46
C LEU A 36 9.24 4.35 -2.84
N PRO A 37 8.95 3.23 -3.54
CA PRO A 37 9.22 1.90 -3.03
C PRO A 37 10.71 1.69 -2.72
N ASP A 38 11.60 2.24 -3.55
CA ASP A 38 13.04 2.15 -3.36
C ASP A 38 13.49 2.82 -2.05
N VAL A 39 13.03 4.05 -1.82
CA VAL A 39 13.32 4.80 -0.58
C VAL A 39 12.77 4.09 0.66
N LEU A 40 11.60 3.46 0.56
CA LEU A 40 11.02 2.66 1.66
C LEU A 40 11.87 1.43 1.98
N LEU A 41 12.32 0.71 0.95
CA LEU A 41 13.09 -0.53 1.09
C LEU A 41 14.50 -0.27 1.64
N GLN A 42 15.16 0.79 1.18
CA GLN A 42 16.54 1.10 1.58
C GLN A 42 16.66 1.82 2.93
N ARG A 43 15.55 2.08 3.63
CA ARG A 43 15.55 2.88 4.86
C ARG A 43 16.21 2.15 6.04
N GLN A 44 17.42 2.56 6.41
CA GLN A 44 18.20 1.93 7.48
C GLN A 44 17.95 2.50 8.88
N ASN A 45 17.49 3.74 8.98
CA ASN A 45 17.22 4.41 10.26
C ASN A 45 15.78 4.19 10.71
N PRO A 46 15.48 4.09 12.02
CA PRO A 46 14.11 3.94 12.52
C PRO A 46 13.18 5.06 12.03
N PRO A 47 11.97 4.73 11.57
CA PRO A 47 11.45 3.37 11.42
C PRO A 47 12.15 2.64 10.23
N GLY A 48 12.52 1.35 10.36
CA GLY A 48 13.10 0.57 9.24
C GLY A 48 12.13 0.36 8.06
N PRO A 49 12.44 -0.52 7.09
CA PRO A 49 11.51 -0.81 6.00
C PRO A 49 10.20 -1.43 6.52
N PRO A 50 9.10 -1.37 5.73
CA PRO A 50 7.85 -2.06 6.09
C PRO A 50 8.05 -3.59 6.11
N GLN A 51 7.19 -4.31 6.83
CA GLN A 51 7.22 -5.78 6.84
C GLN A 51 6.77 -6.33 5.48
N SER A 52 5.73 -5.74 4.90
CA SER A 52 5.28 -6.06 3.55
C SER A 52 4.94 -4.81 2.77
N LEU A 53 5.16 -4.88 1.47
CA LEU A 53 4.95 -3.81 0.51
C LEU A 53 4.18 -4.35 -0.70
N VAL A 54 2.96 -3.87 -0.90
CA VAL A 54 2.15 -4.19 -2.07
C VAL A 54 2.17 -2.99 -3.02
N LEU A 55 2.53 -3.25 -4.27
CA LEU A 55 2.59 -2.26 -5.34
C LEU A 55 1.44 -2.53 -6.33
N LEU A 56 0.48 -1.61 -6.39
CA LEU A 56 -0.68 -1.72 -7.26
C LEU A 56 -0.65 -0.66 -8.35
N ASP A 57 -0.85 -1.09 -9.59
CA ASP A 57 -1.02 -0.19 -10.73
C ASP A 57 -1.93 -0.84 -11.79
N SER A 58 -2.62 -0.03 -12.59
CA SER A 58 -3.40 -0.53 -13.72
C SER A 58 -2.53 -0.86 -14.94
N SER A 59 -1.32 -0.30 -15.00
CA SER A 59 -0.34 -0.48 -16.06
C SER A 59 0.59 -1.67 -15.76
N PRO A 60 0.46 -2.79 -16.48
CA PRO A 60 1.41 -3.90 -16.32
C PRO A 60 2.84 -3.49 -16.67
N THR A 61 3.01 -2.55 -17.61
CA THR A 61 4.33 -2.00 -17.98
C THR A 61 5.02 -1.30 -16.80
N CYS A 62 4.29 -0.56 -15.98
CA CYS A 62 4.85 0.06 -14.78
C CYS A 62 5.32 -1.00 -13.78
N LEU A 63 4.49 -2.01 -13.55
CA LEU A 63 4.83 -3.11 -12.64
C LEU A 63 6.01 -3.94 -13.13
N ASP A 64 6.12 -4.19 -14.43
CA ASP A 64 7.26 -4.91 -15.00
C ASP A 64 8.58 -4.14 -14.81
N GLN A 65 8.55 -2.80 -14.93
CA GLN A 65 9.71 -1.95 -14.63
C GLN A 65 10.10 -2.01 -13.15
N LEU A 66 9.13 -2.04 -12.23
CA LEU A 66 9.40 -2.19 -10.81
C LEU A 66 9.94 -3.58 -10.47
N ARG A 67 9.36 -4.65 -11.04
CA ARG A 67 9.87 -6.02 -10.88
C ARG A 67 11.30 -6.15 -11.37
N GLU A 68 11.58 -5.63 -12.57
CA GLU A 68 12.93 -5.64 -13.13
C GLU A 68 13.93 -4.96 -12.18
N ARG A 69 13.55 -3.79 -11.63
CA ARG A 69 14.36 -3.04 -10.68
C ARG A 69 14.64 -3.83 -9.39
N TYR A 70 13.62 -4.39 -8.75
CA TYR A 70 13.76 -4.98 -7.41
C TYR A 70 14.15 -6.46 -7.41
N GLN A 71 13.91 -7.20 -8.49
CA GLN A 71 14.29 -8.62 -8.59
C GLN A 71 15.71 -8.83 -9.16
N GLN A 72 16.20 -7.91 -10.01
CA GLN A 72 17.53 -8.06 -10.61
C GLN A 72 18.65 -7.49 -9.74
N ASP A 73 18.35 -6.53 -8.88
CA ASP A 73 19.35 -5.89 -8.04
C ASP A 73 19.53 -6.66 -6.73
N THR A 74 20.72 -7.26 -6.57
CA THR A 74 21.09 -8.03 -5.38
C THR A 74 21.10 -7.20 -4.10
N THR A 75 21.10 -5.87 -4.20
CA THR A 75 21.03 -4.95 -3.04
C THR A 75 19.77 -5.20 -2.22
N TYR A 76 18.65 -5.61 -2.83
CA TYR A 76 17.41 -5.89 -2.11
C TYR A 76 17.33 -7.31 -1.54
N SER A 77 18.30 -8.19 -1.85
CA SER A 77 18.28 -9.59 -1.38
C SER A 77 18.44 -9.77 0.14
N THR A 78 18.94 -8.75 0.83
CA THR A 78 19.10 -8.74 2.29
C THR A 78 17.96 -8.05 3.03
N ILE A 79 16.98 -7.50 2.31
CA ILE A 79 15.85 -6.78 2.89
C ILE A 79 14.76 -7.79 3.25
N ASP A 80 14.34 -7.79 4.52
CA ASP A 80 13.29 -8.66 5.05
C ASP A 80 11.90 -8.05 4.85
N THR A 81 11.63 -7.57 3.62
CA THR A 81 10.34 -7.01 3.21
C THR A 81 9.77 -7.91 2.12
N GLU A 82 8.57 -8.43 2.35
CA GLU A 82 7.82 -9.14 1.31
C GLU A 82 7.24 -8.13 0.31
N ILE A 83 7.57 -8.27 -0.98
CA ILE A 83 7.08 -7.36 -2.03
C ILE A 83 6.13 -8.10 -2.96
N ASP A 84 4.90 -7.61 -3.04
CA ASP A 84 3.86 -8.11 -3.94
C ASP A 84 3.45 -7.08 -4.98
N TYR A 85 2.99 -7.56 -6.13
CA TYR A 85 2.64 -6.72 -7.28
C TYR A 85 1.26 -7.08 -7.80
N ILE A 86 0.35 -6.09 -7.82
CA ILE A 86 -1.03 -6.30 -8.27
C ILE A 86 -1.29 -5.42 -9.50
N CYS A 87 -1.46 -6.06 -10.66
CA CYS A 87 -1.96 -5.39 -11.84
C CYS A 87 -3.48 -5.26 -11.74
N GLY A 88 -4.00 -4.05 -11.56
CA GLY A 88 -5.38 -3.91 -11.16
C GLY A 88 -6.02 -2.54 -11.19
N ASP A 89 -7.34 -2.58 -11.01
CA ASP A 89 -8.21 -1.43 -10.89
C ASP A 89 -8.44 -1.13 -9.40
N VAL A 90 -7.95 0.03 -8.99
CA VAL A 90 -8.01 0.53 -7.61
C VAL A 90 -9.43 0.78 -7.11
N THR A 91 -10.41 0.93 -8.01
CA THR A 91 -11.83 1.04 -7.62
C THR A 91 -12.43 -0.31 -7.15
N ARG A 92 -11.62 -1.37 -7.11
CA ARG A 92 -12.01 -2.71 -6.69
C ARG A 92 -10.97 -3.38 -5.80
N LEU A 93 -10.26 -2.63 -4.95
CA LEU A 93 -9.15 -3.17 -4.14
C LEU A 93 -9.51 -4.44 -3.38
N SER A 94 -10.70 -4.50 -2.80
CA SER A 94 -11.09 -5.62 -1.94
C SER A 94 -11.14 -6.97 -2.67
N LYS A 95 -11.24 -6.98 -4.01
CA LYS A 95 -11.29 -8.25 -4.76
C LYS A 95 -9.93 -8.94 -4.83
N TYR A 96 -8.86 -8.21 -4.53
CA TYR A 96 -7.49 -8.70 -4.59
C TYR A 96 -7.01 -9.26 -3.26
N PHE A 97 -7.83 -9.12 -2.21
CA PHE A 97 -7.47 -9.54 -0.88
C PHE A 97 -8.62 -10.33 -0.28
N ASP A 98 -8.31 -11.44 0.40
CA ASP A 98 -9.29 -12.27 1.08
C ASP A 98 -9.78 -11.56 2.35
N ILE A 99 -10.72 -10.63 2.16
CA ILE A 99 -11.27 -9.78 3.23
C ILE A 99 -12.45 -10.39 3.96
N ASP A 100 -13.03 -11.47 3.43
CA ASP A 100 -14.21 -12.12 4.01
C ASP A 100 -13.87 -12.75 5.37
N ASP A 101 -12.65 -13.25 5.55
CA ASP A 101 -12.15 -13.78 6.84
C ASP A 101 -11.86 -12.69 7.89
N ILE A 102 -11.83 -11.42 7.49
CA ILE A 102 -11.48 -10.28 8.38
C ILE A 102 -12.72 -9.69 9.06
N TYR A 103 -13.89 -9.85 8.45
CA TYR A 103 -15.15 -9.26 8.93
C TYR A 103 -15.99 -10.18 9.81
N ASP A 104 -15.58 -11.43 10.00
CA ASP A 104 -16.36 -12.48 10.70
C ASP A 104 -16.22 -12.47 12.24
N ASP A 105 -15.81 -11.35 12.86
CA ASP A 105 -15.65 -11.23 14.33
C ASP A 105 -16.91 -10.71 15.05
N ASN A 106 -18.08 -10.72 14.40
CA ASN A 106 -19.36 -10.24 14.95
C ASN A 106 -20.41 -11.35 15.17
N ASN A 107 -20.00 -12.51 15.68
CA ASN A 107 -20.87 -13.40 16.46
C ASN A 107 -20.07 -14.62 16.96
N ASN A 108 -19.54 -14.56 18.18
CA ASN A 108 -19.68 -15.67 19.14
C ASN A 108 -19.22 -15.23 20.53
N ASN A 109 -20.21 -15.09 21.41
CA ASN A 109 -20.03 -15.19 22.85
C ASN A 109 -19.68 -16.64 23.21
N ASP A 110 -18.44 -17.07 22.93
CA ASP A 110 -17.96 -18.35 23.44
C ASP A 110 -16.76 -18.10 24.36
N ASN A 111 -17.01 -18.33 25.65
CA ASN A 111 -15.99 -18.52 26.66
C ASN A 111 -15.20 -19.78 26.30
N ASP A 112 -14.05 -19.64 25.63
CA ASP A 112 -13.07 -20.72 25.59
C ASP A 112 -11.66 -20.17 25.80
N ASP A 113 -11.20 -20.35 27.04
CA ASP A 113 -9.82 -20.17 27.47
C ASP A 113 -8.97 -21.34 26.90
N ASN A 114 -8.55 -21.25 25.64
CA ASN A 114 -7.32 -21.86 25.10
C ASN A 114 -7.25 -21.70 23.58
N ASP A 115 -6.61 -20.63 23.10
CA ASP A 115 -5.70 -20.78 21.96
C ASP A 115 -4.77 -19.56 21.83
N ASN A 116 -3.48 -19.80 22.04
CA ASN A 116 -2.40 -18.85 21.76
C ASN A 116 -2.09 -18.85 20.26
N ASN A 117 -3.01 -18.37 19.43
CA ASN A 117 -2.73 -18.05 18.02
C ASN A 117 -3.55 -16.84 17.56
N ASN A 118 -2.89 -15.69 17.52
CA ASN A 118 -3.20 -14.47 16.77
C ASN A 118 -4.64 -14.36 16.25
N LYS A 119 -5.54 -13.83 17.09
CA LYS A 119 -6.80 -13.24 16.66
C LYS A 119 -6.48 -12.09 15.68
N ARG A 120 -6.58 -12.35 14.37
CA ARG A 120 -6.32 -11.37 13.28
C ARG A 120 -7.52 -10.41 13.13
N GLY A 121 -7.92 -9.76 14.21
CA GLY A 121 -8.95 -8.73 14.19
C GLY A 121 -8.33 -7.38 13.89
N GLY A 122 -8.24 -6.97 12.61
CA GLY A 122 -7.81 -5.60 12.29
C GLY A 122 -7.20 -5.37 10.92
N GLY A 123 -7.98 -5.47 9.83
CA GLY A 123 -7.61 -5.02 8.48
C GLY A 123 -6.30 -5.59 7.88
N LEU A 124 -6.02 -5.24 6.62
CA LEU A 124 -4.92 -5.79 5.82
C LEU A 124 -3.70 -4.87 5.76
N PHE A 125 -3.92 -3.56 5.80
CA PHE A 125 -2.86 -2.56 5.61
C PHE A 125 -2.89 -1.53 6.72
N ASP A 126 -1.72 -1.25 7.28
CA ASP A 126 -1.54 -0.21 8.28
C ASP A 126 -1.43 1.16 7.62
N ILE A 127 -0.94 1.19 6.37
CA ILE A 127 -0.91 2.39 5.56
C ILE A 127 -1.22 2.11 4.09
N ILE A 128 -2.01 2.98 3.48
CA ILE A 128 -2.19 3.08 2.02
C ILE A 128 -1.60 4.42 1.58
N ILE A 129 -0.77 4.41 0.54
CA ILE A 129 -0.16 5.60 -0.04
C ILE A 129 -0.74 5.82 -1.44
N ASP A 130 -1.28 7.02 -1.64
CA ASP A 130 -1.73 7.56 -2.91
C ASP A 130 -0.86 8.77 -3.24
N LYS A 131 0.01 8.64 -4.25
CA LYS A 131 0.87 9.73 -4.72
C LYS A 131 0.56 10.06 -6.18
N GLY A 132 -0.39 10.96 -6.38
CA GLY A 132 -0.81 11.44 -7.70
C GLY A 132 -1.85 10.60 -8.44
N LEU A 133 -2.32 9.48 -7.85
CA LEU A 133 -3.42 8.72 -8.45
C LEU A 133 -4.73 9.50 -8.34
N THR A 134 -4.99 10.14 -7.19
CA THR A 134 -6.15 11.03 -7.04
C THR A 134 -6.13 12.15 -8.08
N ASP A 135 -4.99 12.78 -8.34
CA ASP A 135 -4.86 13.79 -9.40
C ASP A 135 -5.16 13.21 -10.78
N ALA A 136 -4.69 12.00 -11.06
CA ALA A 136 -4.96 11.33 -12.33
C ALA A 136 -6.45 11.01 -12.50
N ILE A 137 -7.16 10.63 -11.42
CA ILE A 137 -8.61 10.40 -11.42
C ILE A 137 -9.38 11.70 -11.66
N LEU A 138 -9.00 12.78 -10.97
CA LEU A 138 -9.64 14.09 -11.06
C LEU A 138 -9.19 14.91 -12.28
N CYS A 139 -8.26 14.39 -13.08
CA CYS A 139 -7.73 15.11 -14.23
C CYS A 139 -8.79 15.24 -15.32
N GLY A 140 -9.43 16.41 -15.40
CA GLY A 140 -10.28 16.81 -16.52
C GLY A 140 -11.76 16.98 -16.18
N GLU A 141 -12.24 16.46 -15.04
CA GLU A 141 -13.61 16.65 -14.54
C GLU A 141 -13.63 16.73 -13.00
N GLY A 142 -14.71 17.27 -12.42
CA GLY A 142 -14.86 17.46 -10.97
C GLY A 142 -15.01 16.15 -10.18
N TRP A 143 -15.46 16.25 -8.92
CA TRP A 143 -15.67 15.10 -8.02
C TRP A 143 -16.45 13.97 -8.70
N ASP A 144 -15.78 12.86 -8.99
CA ASP A 144 -16.35 11.72 -9.69
C ASP A 144 -16.68 10.56 -8.72
N TYR A 145 -17.48 9.63 -9.21
CA TYR A 145 -17.81 8.39 -8.50
C TYR A 145 -16.58 7.49 -8.28
N LEU A 146 -15.49 7.67 -9.05
CA LEU A 146 -14.31 6.83 -8.96
C LEU A 146 -13.52 7.12 -7.69
N LEU A 147 -13.29 8.40 -7.33
CA LEU A 147 -12.61 8.75 -6.08
C LEU A 147 -13.37 8.25 -4.86
N GLU A 148 -14.70 8.41 -4.83
CA GLU A 148 -15.54 7.85 -3.77
C GLU A 148 -15.33 6.34 -3.66
N LYS A 149 -15.29 5.63 -4.80
CA LYS A 149 -15.11 4.19 -4.84
C LYS A 149 -13.71 3.78 -4.38
N VAL A 150 -12.66 4.51 -4.76
CA VAL A 150 -11.28 4.28 -4.27
C VAL A 150 -11.24 4.41 -2.76
N LEU A 151 -11.72 5.53 -2.21
CA LEU A 151 -11.73 5.75 -0.75
C LEU A 151 -12.56 4.69 -0.02
N TYR A 152 -13.71 4.28 -0.58
CA TYR A 152 -14.52 3.20 -0.04
C TYR A 152 -13.74 1.87 0.00
N GLU A 153 -13.12 1.46 -1.10
CA GLU A 153 -12.36 0.21 -1.16
C GLU A 153 -11.11 0.24 -0.27
N SER A 154 -10.39 1.36 -0.24
CA SER A 154 -9.26 1.58 0.67
C SER A 154 -9.69 1.50 2.13
N SER A 155 -10.84 2.08 2.48
CA SER A 155 -11.36 2.01 3.84
C SER A 155 -11.60 0.58 4.30
N ARG A 156 -12.01 -0.33 3.40
CA ARG A 156 -12.33 -1.73 3.74
C ARG A 156 -11.09 -2.55 4.12
N ILE A 157 -9.96 -2.24 3.51
CA ILE A 157 -8.71 -3.01 3.69
C ILE A 157 -7.75 -2.36 4.70
N LEU A 158 -7.98 -1.11 5.12
CA LEU A 158 -7.20 -0.49 6.19
C LEU A 158 -7.45 -1.16 7.55
N SER A 159 -6.41 -1.20 8.39
CA SER A 159 -6.46 -1.64 9.79
C SER A 159 -7.57 -0.92 10.57
N LYS A 160 -8.36 -1.70 11.33
CA LYS A 160 -9.62 -1.25 11.98
C LYS A 160 -9.46 -0.88 13.45
N ASP A 161 -8.29 -1.12 14.02
CA ASP A 161 -7.92 -0.82 15.40
C ASP A 161 -7.67 0.68 15.67
N GLY A 162 -7.94 1.55 14.69
CA GLY A 162 -7.67 2.99 14.76
C GLY A 162 -6.24 3.37 14.37
N SER A 163 -5.37 2.42 14.03
CA SER A 163 -3.99 2.68 13.58
C SER A 163 -3.88 2.91 12.07
N GLY A 164 -4.84 2.42 11.27
CA GLY A 164 -4.82 2.54 9.81
C GLY A 164 -4.72 3.99 9.32
N ARG A 165 -3.87 4.24 8.32
CA ARG A 165 -3.66 5.56 7.71
C ARG A 165 -3.82 5.52 6.19
N TYR A 166 -4.49 6.52 5.64
CA TYR A 166 -4.46 6.81 4.20
C TYR A 166 -3.62 8.07 4.00
N LEU A 167 -2.49 7.94 3.32
CA LEU A 167 -1.58 9.04 3.02
C LEU A 167 -1.80 9.49 1.57
N LEU A 168 -2.40 10.67 1.42
CA LEU A 168 -2.66 11.30 0.12
C LEU A 168 -1.62 12.40 -0.14
N ILE A 169 -0.93 12.29 -1.27
CA ILE A 169 -0.04 13.32 -1.82
C ILE A 169 -0.60 13.75 -3.17
N SER A 170 -1.11 14.97 -3.22
CA SER A 170 -1.84 15.58 -4.34
C SER A 170 -1.52 17.09 -4.43
N TYR A 171 -1.93 17.79 -5.50
CA TYR A 171 -1.71 19.25 -5.65
C TYR A 171 -2.61 20.13 -4.77
#